data_AF-I3DTZ3-F1
#
_entry.id   AF-I3DTZ3-F1
#
_cell.length_a   1.000
_cell.length_b   1.000
_cell.length_c   1.000
_cell.angle_alpha   90.00
_cell.angle_beta   90.00
_cell.angle_gamma   90.00
#
_symmetry.space_group_name_H-M   'P 1'
#
loop_
_entity.id
_entity.type
_entity.pdbx_description
1 polymer ?
#
loop_
_entity_poly.entity_id
_entity_poly.type
_entity_poly.pdbx_seq_one_letter_code
_entity_poly.pdbx_strand_id
1 'polypeptide(L)'
;MDRQERIQLKDSRMGSAFFSLYFFALIASALPDWSWAYGIVNLSLATVSTLLIIRSWMKRDHSKRYFSIMSYWFLLTMAFCSAQPIIRLMIIAESKIWILLIILWASVLLISTLMKEKVFHSFSEPNKSKASIALHLFLLFIVLATPFLIIIGSPVLQHFFRINTTFLICGFLLYIISLIVLVILPGFLKKPEEVIAQK
;
A
#
# COMPACT_ATOMS: atom_id res chain seq x y z
N MET A 1 13.29 26.66 -17.79
CA MET A 1 11.92 26.35 -17.34
C MET A 1 11.32 25.41 -18.37
N ASP A 2 11.33 24.10 -18.11
CA ASP A 2 10.75 23.12 -19.05
C ASP A 2 9.26 23.41 -19.24
N ARG A 3 8.82 23.54 -20.50
CA ARG A 3 7.39 23.62 -20.84
C ARG A 3 6.70 22.37 -20.27
N GLN A 4 5.87 22.56 -19.26
CA GLN A 4 5.06 21.47 -18.70
C GLN A 4 3.96 21.12 -19.71
N GLU A 5 4.23 20.13 -20.56
CA GLU A 5 3.26 19.66 -21.54
C GLU A 5 2.07 18.98 -20.86
N ARG A 6 0.86 19.36 -21.28
CA ARG A 6 -0.34 18.59 -20.97
C ARG A 6 -0.24 17.25 -21.67
N ILE A 7 -0.23 16.17 -20.86
CA ILE A 7 -0.20 14.80 -21.37
C ILE A 7 -1.46 14.55 -22.23
N GLN A 8 -1.29 13.86 -23.36
CA GLN A 8 -2.39 13.34 -24.18
C GLN A 8 -2.95 12.04 -23.60
N LEU A 9 -4.23 11.73 -23.85
CA LEU A 9 -4.87 10.54 -23.26
C LEU A 9 -4.12 9.23 -23.58
N LYS A 10 -3.56 9.10 -24.78
CA LYS A 10 -2.76 7.94 -25.19
C LYS A 10 -1.54 7.69 -24.30
N ASP A 11 -0.92 8.76 -23.77
CA ASP A 11 0.29 8.71 -22.96
C ASP A 11 -0.02 8.68 -21.45
N SER A 12 -1.31 8.79 -21.08
CA SER A 12 -1.78 8.86 -19.69
C SER A 12 -1.59 7.58 -18.90
N ARG A 13 -1.47 6.42 -19.59
CA ARG A 13 -1.48 5.07 -19.00
C ARG A 13 -2.70 4.78 -18.11
N MET A 14 -3.80 5.53 -18.26
CA MET A 14 -5.01 5.34 -17.45
C MET A 14 -5.61 3.94 -17.66
N GLY A 15 -5.68 3.48 -18.91
CA GLY A 15 -6.25 2.17 -19.23
C GLY A 15 -5.52 1.02 -18.53
N SER A 16 -4.19 1.02 -18.56
CA SER A 16 -3.40 0.00 -17.86
C SER A 16 -3.52 0.13 -16.34
N ALA A 17 -3.53 1.35 -15.79
CA ALA A 17 -3.74 1.57 -14.37
C ALA A 17 -5.11 1.04 -13.89
N PHE A 18 -6.18 1.29 -14.65
CA PHE A 18 -7.51 0.80 -14.33
C PHE A 18 -7.58 -0.72 -14.40
N PHE A 19 -7.09 -1.30 -15.50
CA PHE A 19 -7.02 -2.75 -15.63
C PHE A 19 -6.28 -3.38 -14.44
N SER A 20 -5.10 -2.86 -14.08
CA SER A 20 -4.33 -3.38 -12.95
C SER A 20 -5.07 -3.23 -11.62
N LEU A 21 -5.72 -2.09 -11.34
CA LEU A 21 -6.51 -1.89 -10.11
C LEU A 21 -7.61 -2.96 -9.96
N TYR A 22 -8.41 -3.18 -11.00
CA TYR A 22 -9.50 -4.16 -10.95
C TYR A 22 -8.98 -5.59 -10.95
N PHE A 23 -7.92 -5.89 -11.71
CA PHE A 23 -7.29 -7.20 -11.72
C PHE A 23 -6.77 -7.60 -10.33
N PHE A 24 -6.05 -6.71 -9.65
CA PHE A 24 -5.56 -6.97 -8.30
C PHE A 24 -6.69 -7.05 -7.27
N ALA A 25 -7.73 -6.21 -7.38
CA ALA A 25 -8.92 -6.29 -6.54
C ALA A 25 -9.59 -7.67 -6.66
N LEU A 26 -9.72 -8.22 -7.86
CA LEU A 26 -10.30 -9.54 -8.09
C LEU A 26 -9.43 -10.67 -7.54
N ILE A 27 -8.11 -10.63 -7.78
CA ILE A 27 -7.17 -11.63 -7.24
C ILE A 27 -7.21 -11.66 -5.72
N ALA A 28 -7.14 -10.51 -5.07
CA ALA A 28 -7.15 -10.44 -3.60
C ALA A 28 -8.47 -10.96 -3.02
N SER A 29 -9.58 -10.79 -3.73
CA SER A 29 -10.90 -11.30 -3.34
C SER A 29 -10.98 -12.83 -3.41
N ALA A 30 -10.13 -13.45 -4.23
CA ALA A 30 -10.02 -14.89 -4.36
C ALA A 30 -9.12 -15.56 -3.29
N LEU A 31 -8.40 -14.78 -2.47
CA LEU A 31 -7.40 -15.31 -1.52
C LEU A 31 -7.81 -15.10 -0.04
N PRO A 32 -7.82 -16.15 0.80
CA PRO A 32 -7.47 -17.55 0.51
C PRO A 32 -8.52 -18.31 -0.31
N ASP A 33 -9.80 -17.97 -0.11
CA ASP A 33 -10.93 -18.52 -0.87
C ASP A 33 -11.76 -17.38 -1.48
N TRP A 34 -12.58 -17.69 -2.49
CA TRP A 34 -13.45 -16.68 -3.10
C TRP A 34 -14.45 -16.11 -2.10
N SER A 35 -14.54 -14.78 -1.99
CA SER A 35 -15.56 -14.12 -1.17
C SER A 35 -16.12 -12.88 -1.85
N TRP A 36 -17.43 -12.88 -2.06
CA TRP A 36 -18.17 -11.73 -2.60
C TRP A 36 -18.13 -10.51 -1.70
N ALA A 37 -18.12 -10.70 -0.38
CA ALA A 37 -18.05 -9.58 0.57
C ALA A 37 -16.73 -8.80 0.40
N TYR A 38 -15.59 -9.50 0.37
CA TYR A 38 -14.29 -8.89 0.10
C TYR A 38 -14.19 -8.39 -1.34
N GLY A 39 -14.80 -9.09 -2.29
CA GLY A 39 -15.00 -8.67 -3.67
C GLY A 39 -15.58 -7.27 -3.79
N ILE A 40 -16.72 -7.02 -3.14
CA ILE A 40 -17.40 -5.73 -3.16
C ILE A 40 -16.52 -4.64 -2.55
N VAL A 41 -15.84 -4.91 -1.42
CA VAL A 41 -14.95 -3.93 -0.77
C VAL A 41 -13.77 -3.57 -1.68
N ASN A 42 -13.11 -4.57 -2.28
CA ASN A 42 -11.95 -4.38 -3.15
C ASN A 42 -12.32 -3.66 -4.45
N LEU A 43 -13.42 -4.07 -5.07
CA LEU A 43 -13.95 -3.40 -6.27
C LEU A 43 -14.35 -1.95 -5.96
N SER A 44 -14.99 -1.70 -4.81
CA SER A 44 -15.33 -0.34 -4.37
C SER A 44 -14.09 0.54 -4.23
N LEU A 45 -13.02 0.03 -3.60
CA LEU A 45 -11.75 0.75 -3.49
C LEU A 45 -11.10 1.00 -4.86
N ALA A 46 -11.12 0.02 -5.77
CA ALA A 46 -10.61 0.18 -7.13
C ALA A 46 -11.41 1.24 -7.91
N THR A 47 -12.74 1.27 -7.74
CA THR A 47 -13.61 2.29 -8.34
C THR A 47 -13.32 3.68 -7.79
N VAL A 48 -13.22 3.83 -6.46
CA VAL A 48 -12.87 5.12 -5.83
C VAL A 48 -11.50 5.61 -6.32
N SER A 49 -10.50 4.72 -6.36
CA SER A 49 -9.17 5.03 -6.87
C SER A 49 -9.19 5.47 -8.34
N THR A 50 -9.95 4.75 -9.17
CA THR A 50 -10.17 5.10 -10.59
C THR A 50 -10.76 6.50 -10.74
N LEU A 51 -11.82 6.83 -9.97
CA LEU A 51 -12.45 8.15 -10.01
C LEU A 51 -11.48 9.26 -9.60
N LEU A 52 -10.62 9.01 -8.61
CA LEU A 52 -9.63 9.99 -8.15
C LEU A 52 -8.49 10.19 -9.18
N ILE A 53 -8.10 9.14 -9.90
CA ILE A 53 -7.17 9.23 -11.03
C ILE A 53 -7.79 10.03 -12.17
N ILE A 54 -9.07 9.78 -12.52
CA ILE A 54 -9.80 10.57 -13.53
C ILE A 54 -9.87 12.04 -13.13
N ARG A 55 -10.23 12.33 -11.88
CA ARG A 55 -10.26 13.70 -11.35
C ARG A 55 -8.88 14.36 -11.46
N SER A 56 -7.81 13.63 -11.15
CA SER A 56 -6.44 14.14 -11.29
C SER A 56 -6.07 14.40 -12.75
N TRP A 57 -6.54 13.57 -13.69
CA TRP A 57 -6.32 13.74 -15.12
C TRP A 57 -7.05 14.98 -15.67
N MET A 58 -8.27 15.24 -15.22
CA MET A 58 -9.05 16.42 -15.62
C MET A 58 -8.40 17.71 -15.15
N LYS A 59 -7.78 17.70 -13.95
CA LYS A 59 -7.10 18.86 -13.34
C LYS A 59 -5.59 18.88 -13.63
N ARG A 60 -5.13 18.26 -14.72
CA ARG A 60 -3.69 18.12 -14.98
C ARG A 60 -3.09 19.47 -15.44
N ASP A 61 -2.48 20.17 -14.49
CA ASP A 61 -1.59 21.30 -14.81
C ASP A 61 -0.14 20.83 -15.01
N HIS A 62 0.24 19.73 -14.33
CA HIS A 62 1.58 19.17 -14.35
C HIS A 62 1.57 17.66 -14.57
N SER A 63 2.23 17.21 -15.64
CA SER A 63 2.36 15.79 -16.00
C SER A 63 2.91 14.94 -14.85
N LYS A 64 3.97 15.42 -14.19
CA LYS A 64 4.61 14.76 -13.03
C LYS A 64 3.64 14.59 -11.86
N ARG A 65 2.80 15.59 -11.58
CA ARG A 65 1.82 15.55 -10.48
C ARG A 65 0.75 14.50 -10.74
N TYR A 66 0.26 14.44 -11.98
CA TYR A 66 -0.71 13.43 -12.40
C TYR A 66 -0.16 12.00 -12.19
N PHE A 67 1.03 11.69 -12.71
CA PHE A 67 1.62 10.35 -12.54
C PHE A 67 1.89 10.01 -11.08
N SER A 68 2.29 10.99 -10.27
CA SER A 68 2.50 10.78 -8.83
C SER A 68 1.20 10.43 -8.10
N ILE A 69 0.09 11.13 -8.38
CA ILE A 69 -1.24 10.81 -7.84
C ILE A 69 -1.74 9.44 -8.34
N MET A 70 -1.50 9.12 -9.62
CA MET A 70 -1.85 7.81 -10.17
C MET A 70 -1.11 6.68 -9.46
N SER A 71 0.20 6.81 -9.27
CA SER A 71 1.02 5.85 -8.51
C SER A 71 0.57 5.74 -7.07
N TYR A 72 0.21 6.86 -6.41
CA TYR A 72 -0.32 6.85 -5.04
C TYR A 72 -1.56 5.97 -4.90
N TRP A 73 -2.59 6.20 -5.72
CA TRP A 73 -3.85 5.43 -5.63
C TRP A 73 -3.67 3.97 -6.04
N PHE A 74 -2.81 3.72 -7.02
CA PHE A 74 -2.43 2.36 -7.39
C PHE A 74 -1.77 1.60 -6.23
N LEU A 75 -0.72 2.19 -5.64
CA LEU A 75 0.00 1.59 -4.52
C LEU A 75 -0.87 1.46 -3.27
N LEU A 76 -1.79 2.40 -3.01
CA LEU A 76 -2.72 2.30 -1.89
C LEU A 76 -3.65 1.09 -2.04
N THR A 77 -4.22 0.92 -3.23
CA THR A 77 -5.10 -0.21 -3.54
C THR A 77 -4.34 -1.52 -3.43
N MET A 78 -3.11 -1.57 -3.94
CA MET A 78 -2.22 -2.72 -3.82
C MET A 78 -1.93 -3.07 -2.36
N ALA A 79 -1.52 -2.08 -1.56
CA ALA A 79 -1.26 -2.31 -0.14
C ALA A 79 -2.51 -2.84 0.58
N PHE A 80 -3.66 -2.23 0.36
CA PHE A 80 -4.91 -2.67 0.97
C PHE A 80 -5.26 -4.13 0.58
N CYS A 81 -5.20 -4.45 -0.71
CA CYS A 81 -5.49 -5.78 -1.23
C CYS A 81 -4.49 -6.83 -0.71
N SER A 82 -3.19 -6.52 -0.66
CA SER A 82 -2.15 -7.43 -0.17
C SER A 82 -2.21 -7.68 1.34
N ALA A 83 -2.84 -6.79 2.13
CA ALA A 83 -3.01 -7.02 3.56
C ALA A 83 -4.11 -8.06 3.89
N GLN A 84 -5.10 -8.22 3.00
CA GLN A 84 -6.29 -9.00 3.29
C GLN A 84 -6.06 -10.51 3.49
N PRO A 85 -5.22 -11.22 2.71
CA PRO A 85 -5.13 -12.67 2.81
C PRO A 85 -4.81 -13.16 4.23
N ILE A 86 -3.86 -12.51 4.92
CA ILE A 86 -3.51 -12.89 6.29
C ILE A 86 -4.61 -12.49 7.30
N ILE A 87 -5.24 -11.33 7.14
CA ILE A 87 -6.33 -10.87 8.00
C ILE A 87 -7.51 -11.84 7.91
N ARG A 88 -7.88 -12.24 6.68
CA ARG A 88 -8.91 -13.22 6.40
C ARG A 88 -8.58 -14.57 7.02
N LEU A 89 -7.34 -15.04 6.85
CA LEU A 89 -6.89 -16.30 7.45
C LEU A 89 -6.99 -16.26 8.97
N MET A 90 -6.62 -15.15 9.63
CA MET A 90 -6.78 -14.99 11.08
C MET A 90 -8.25 -14.98 11.51
N ILE A 91 -9.15 -14.39 10.72
CA ILE A 91 -10.60 -14.40 11.00
C ILE A 91 -11.15 -15.83 10.89
N ILE A 92 -10.81 -16.56 9.82
CA ILE A 92 -11.23 -17.95 9.61
C ILE A 92 -10.70 -18.86 10.72
N ALA A 93 -9.47 -18.61 11.18
CA ALA A 93 -8.86 -19.31 12.30
C ALA A 93 -9.39 -18.87 13.68
N GLU A 94 -10.44 -18.04 13.74
CA GLU A 94 -11.04 -17.49 14.96
C GLU A 94 -10.04 -16.76 15.89
N SER A 95 -8.91 -16.32 15.34
CA SER A 95 -7.83 -15.69 16.10
C SER A 95 -8.03 -14.19 16.18
N LYS A 96 -8.03 -13.63 17.40
CA LYS A 96 -8.20 -12.18 17.62
C LYS A 96 -7.06 -11.31 17.07
N ILE A 97 -5.97 -11.90 16.56
CA ILE A 97 -4.85 -11.15 15.94
C ILE A 97 -5.27 -10.33 14.74
N TRP A 98 -6.33 -10.71 14.03
CA TRP A 98 -6.79 -9.93 12.88
C TRP A 98 -7.05 -8.45 13.25
N ILE A 99 -7.51 -8.19 14.48
CA ILE A 99 -7.71 -6.83 15.01
C ILE A 99 -6.38 -6.09 15.10
N LEU A 100 -5.35 -6.73 15.66
CA LEU A 100 -4.01 -6.15 15.78
C LEU A 100 -3.40 -5.87 14.41
N LEU A 101 -3.60 -6.76 13.43
CA LEU A 101 -3.13 -6.55 12.06
C LEU A 101 -3.82 -5.37 11.37
N ILE A 102 -5.12 -5.16 11.58
CA ILE A 102 -5.82 -3.98 11.05
C ILE A 102 -5.31 -2.71 11.74
N ILE A 103 -5.15 -2.73 13.07
CA ILE A 103 -4.63 -1.58 13.83
C ILE A 103 -3.21 -1.23 13.37
N LEU A 104 -2.34 -2.21 13.21
CA LEU A 104 -0.97 -2.01 12.74
C LEU A 104 -0.96 -1.40 11.34
N TRP A 105 -1.75 -1.95 10.41
CA TRP A 105 -1.86 -1.43 9.05
C TRP A 105 -2.33 0.03 9.03
N ALA A 106 -3.40 0.34 9.77
CA ALA A 106 -3.94 1.69 9.89
C ALA A 106 -2.96 2.66 10.55
N SER A 107 -2.24 2.21 11.59
CA SER A 107 -1.23 3.01 12.29
C SER A 107 -0.05 3.33 11.37
N VAL A 108 0.43 2.37 10.59
CA VAL A 108 1.51 2.60 9.61
C VAL A 108 1.07 3.62 8.56
N LEU A 109 -0.14 3.48 8.00
CA LEU A 109 -0.69 4.44 7.04
C LEU A 109 -0.81 5.86 7.64
N LEU A 110 -1.32 5.97 8.87
CA LEU A 110 -1.50 7.25 9.55
C LEU A 110 -0.16 7.92 9.86
N ILE A 111 0.75 7.20 10.51
CA ILE A 111 2.06 7.71 10.91
C ILE A 111 2.89 8.09 9.67
N SER A 112 2.90 7.25 8.63
CA SER A 112 3.65 7.56 7.40
C SER A 112 3.09 8.81 6.73
N THR A 113 1.77 8.97 6.69
CA THR A 113 1.11 10.15 6.11
C THR A 113 1.41 11.42 6.90
N LEU A 114 1.41 11.35 8.24
CA LEU A 114 1.81 12.47 9.10
C LEU A 114 3.28 12.84 8.91
N MET A 115 4.13 11.86 8.60
CA MET A 115 5.56 12.03 8.36
C MET A 115 5.92 12.25 6.89
N LYS A 116 4.96 12.60 6.01
CA LYS A 116 5.16 12.70 4.55
C LYS A 116 6.42 13.45 4.11
N GLU A 117 6.78 14.52 4.81
CA GLU A 117 7.96 15.34 4.48
C GLU A 117 9.27 14.60 4.77
N LYS A 118 9.33 13.94 5.93
CA LYS A 118 10.48 13.11 6.34
C LYS A 118 10.62 11.90 5.42
N VAL A 119 9.50 11.27 5.06
CA VAL A 119 9.46 10.16 4.10
C VAL A 119 10.03 10.62 2.76
N PHE A 120 9.53 11.72 2.22
CA PHE A 120 10.02 12.25 0.94
C PHE A 120 11.53 12.57 0.99
N HIS A 121 11.98 13.29 2.01
CA HIS A 121 13.40 13.63 2.18
C HIS A 121 14.31 12.40 2.26
N SER A 122 13.82 11.34 2.89
CA SER A 122 14.54 10.07 3.02
C SER A 122 14.74 9.38 1.66
N PHE A 123 13.79 9.53 0.74
CA PHE A 123 13.88 8.97 -0.62
C PHE A 123 14.66 9.87 -1.58
N SER A 124 14.56 11.19 -1.45
CA SER A 124 15.31 12.12 -2.30
C SER A 124 16.79 12.19 -1.94
N GLU A 125 17.11 12.04 -0.65
CA GLU A 125 18.48 12.09 -0.13
C GLU A 125 18.78 10.92 0.82
N PRO A 126 18.95 9.71 0.27
CA PRO A 126 19.23 8.53 1.08
C PRO A 126 20.52 8.72 1.90
N ASN A 127 20.46 8.35 3.17
CA ASN A 127 21.58 8.36 4.14
C ASN A 127 22.15 9.72 4.56
N LYS A 128 21.58 10.85 4.10
CA LYS A 128 22.06 12.17 4.51
C LYS A 128 21.39 12.71 5.77
N SER A 129 20.19 12.24 6.09
CA SER A 129 19.40 12.76 7.21
C SER A 129 19.13 11.70 8.28
N LYS A 130 19.05 12.13 9.55
CA LYS A 130 18.58 11.28 10.67
C LYS A 130 17.20 10.70 10.40
N ALA A 131 16.37 11.41 9.61
CA ALA A 131 15.06 10.96 9.16
C ALA A 131 15.13 9.75 8.21
N SER A 132 16.10 9.74 7.29
CA SER A 132 16.35 8.60 6.40
C SER A 132 16.70 7.35 7.19
N ILE A 133 17.63 7.47 8.14
CA ILE A 133 18.05 6.34 8.98
C ILE A 133 16.86 5.83 9.81
N ALA A 134 16.09 6.73 10.41
CA ALA A 134 14.89 6.36 11.18
C ALA A 134 13.83 5.63 10.33
N LEU A 135 13.64 6.03 9.08
CA LEU A 135 12.71 5.35 8.16
C LEU A 135 13.17 3.94 7.80
N HIS A 136 14.47 3.75 7.55
CA HIS A 136 15.03 2.42 7.27
C HIS A 136 14.96 1.50 8.50
N LEU A 137 15.25 2.04 9.70
CA LEU A 137 15.08 1.32 10.95
C LEU A 137 13.62 0.96 11.23
N PHE A 138 12.68 1.85 10.92
CA PHE A 138 11.25 1.57 11.04
C PHE A 138 10.79 0.47 10.07
N LEU A 139 11.25 0.49 8.82
CA LEU A 139 11.02 -0.59 7.86
C LEU A 139 11.60 -1.92 8.35
N LEU A 140 12.84 -1.91 8.84
CA LEU A 140 13.48 -3.10 9.41
C LEU A 140 12.68 -3.64 10.60
N PHE A 141 12.25 -2.75 11.50
CA PHE A 141 11.40 -3.11 12.63
C PHE A 141 10.10 -3.75 12.18
N ILE A 142 9.41 -3.18 11.18
CA ILE A 142 8.20 -3.78 10.60
C ILE A 142 8.47 -5.20 10.09
N VAL A 143 9.54 -5.39 9.31
CA VAL A 143 9.89 -6.68 8.72
C VAL A 143 10.17 -7.75 9.79
N LEU A 144 10.80 -7.36 10.90
CA LEU A 144 11.15 -8.28 11.99
C LEU A 144 10.03 -8.50 13.01
N ALA A 145 9.28 -7.44 13.36
CA ALA A 145 8.24 -7.50 14.39
C ALA A 145 6.96 -8.19 13.89
N THR A 146 6.60 -7.98 12.62
CA THR A 146 5.40 -8.57 12.02
C THR A 146 5.37 -10.12 12.11
N PRO A 147 6.44 -10.86 11.73
CA PRO A 147 6.43 -12.33 11.86
C PRO A 147 6.32 -12.77 13.31
N PHE A 148 7.04 -12.08 14.20
CA PHE A 148 7.03 -12.38 15.63
C PHE A 148 5.64 -12.24 16.25
N LEU A 149 4.93 -11.14 15.94
CA LEU A 149 3.57 -10.89 16.41
C LEU A 149 2.58 -11.95 15.94
N ILE A 150 2.69 -12.39 14.69
CA ILE A 150 1.80 -13.40 14.11
C ILE A 150 2.06 -14.77 14.73
N ILE A 151 3.33 -15.16 14.90
CA ILE A 151 3.71 -16.48 15.44
C ILE A 151 3.32 -16.60 16.92
N ILE A 152 3.54 -15.57 17.72
CA ILE A 152 3.31 -15.63 19.17
C ILE A 152 1.84 -15.40 19.53
N GLY A 153 1.15 -14.51 18.83
CA GLY A 153 -0.20 -14.14 19.22
C GLY A 153 -1.25 -15.22 18.95
N SER A 154 -0.93 -16.28 18.19
CA SER A 154 -1.92 -17.28 17.77
C SER A 154 -1.46 -18.70 18.14
N PRO A 155 -1.86 -19.20 19.33
CA PRO A 155 -1.73 -20.63 19.67
C PRO A 155 -2.45 -21.53 18.65
N VAL A 156 -3.54 -21.03 18.07
CA VAL A 156 -4.31 -21.68 16.99
C VAL A 156 -3.50 -21.79 15.69
N LEU A 157 -2.52 -20.90 15.46
CA LEU A 157 -1.62 -20.96 14.30
C LEU A 157 -0.75 -22.20 14.34
N GLN A 158 -0.36 -22.68 15.53
CA GLN A 158 0.44 -23.91 15.64
C GLN A 158 -0.34 -25.13 15.09
N HIS A 159 -1.67 -25.08 15.12
CA HIS A 159 -2.53 -26.08 14.49
C HIS A 159 -2.69 -25.84 12.97
N PHE A 160 -2.88 -24.58 12.54
CA PHE A 160 -2.96 -24.23 11.10
C PHE A 160 -1.64 -24.42 10.33
N PHE A 161 -0.48 -24.27 10.99
CA PHE A 161 0.85 -24.58 10.47
C PHE A 161 0.98 -26.04 10.02
N ARG A 162 0.10 -26.95 10.47
CA ARG A 162 0.10 -28.34 10.01
C ARG A 162 -0.74 -28.56 8.75
N ILE A 163 -1.69 -27.67 8.45
CA ILE A 163 -2.72 -27.89 7.42
C ILE A 163 -2.41 -27.11 6.14
N ASN A 164 -1.93 -25.85 6.25
CA ASN A 164 -1.73 -25.02 5.06
C ASN A 164 -0.66 -23.93 5.20
N THR A 165 0.57 -24.36 5.49
CA THR A 165 1.75 -23.50 5.73
C THR A 165 2.05 -22.53 4.59
N THR A 166 1.86 -22.95 3.34
CA THR A 166 2.16 -22.14 2.16
C THR A 166 1.30 -20.88 2.10
N PHE A 167 -0.01 -21.00 2.31
CA PHE A 167 -0.92 -19.85 2.30
C PHE A 167 -0.63 -18.89 3.45
N LEU A 168 -0.25 -19.41 4.62
CA LEU A 168 0.16 -18.59 5.76
C LEU A 168 1.41 -17.76 5.43
N ILE A 169 2.45 -18.39 4.87
CA ILE A 169 3.69 -17.71 4.46
C ILE A 169 3.40 -16.67 3.38
N CYS A 170 2.61 -17.03 2.35
CA CYS A 170 2.22 -16.09 1.29
C CYS A 170 1.46 -14.88 1.84
N GLY A 171 0.46 -15.11 2.71
CA GLY A 171 -0.31 -14.04 3.33
C GLY A 171 0.57 -13.13 4.19
N PHE A 172 1.52 -13.71 4.91
CA PHE A 172 2.49 -12.98 5.71
C PHE A 172 3.40 -12.09 4.85
N LEU A 173 3.97 -12.63 3.78
CA LEU A 173 4.83 -11.87 2.86
C LEU A 173 4.07 -10.73 2.19
N LEU A 174 2.84 -10.99 1.74
CA LEU A 174 1.97 -9.96 1.15
C LEU A 174 1.64 -8.85 2.15
N TYR A 175 1.46 -9.18 3.43
CA TYR A 175 1.22 -8.20 4.47
C TYR A 175 2.45 -7.35 4.77
N ILE A 176 3.67 -7.92 4.79
CA ILE A 176 4.90 -7.11 4.89
C ILE A 176 5.01 -6.17 3.69
N ILE A 177 4.82 -6.67 2.46
CA ILE A 177 4.86 -5.86 1.25
C ILE A 177 3.86 -4.71 1.35
N SER A 178 2.65 -4.99 1.85
CA SER A 178 1.64 -3.96 2.13
C SER A 178 2.17 -2.86 3.05
N LEU A 179 2.75 -3.22 4.20
CA LEU A 179 3.29 -2.26 5.16
C LEU A 179 4.45 -1.44 4.58
N ILE A 180 5.35 -2.07 3.82
CA ILE A 180 6.45 -1.37 3.14
C ILE A 180 5.88 -0.35 2.15
N VAL A 181 4.90 -0.73 1.34
CA VAL A 181 4.25 0.15 0.38
C VAL A 181 3.58 1.34 1.09
N LEU A 182 2.91 1.11 2.23
CA LEU A 182 2.31 2.18 3.03
C LEU A 182 3.32 3.21 3.55
N VAL A 183 4.55 2.80 3.86
CA VAL A 183 5.61 3.73 4.30
C VAL A 183 6.04 4.65 3.15
N ILE A 184 6.05 4.13 1.92
CA ILE A 184 6.52 4.87 0.73
C ILE A 184 5.43 5.79 0.18
N LEU A 185 4.16 5.39 0.30
CA LEU A 185 2.98 6.07 -0.27
C LEU A 185 2.98 7.60 -0.12
N PRO A 186 3.21 8.17 1.08
CA PRO A 186 3.14 9.61 1.30
C PRO A 186 4.15 10.41 0.47
N GLY A 187 5.27 9.80 0.06
CA GLY A 187 6.25 10.43 -0.83
C GLY A 187 5.66 10.84 -2.18
N PHE A 188 4.64 10.14 -2.67
CA PHE A 188 3.93 10.45 -3.91
C PHE A 188 2.91 11.60 -3.77
N LEU A 189 2.64 12.08 -2.56
CA LEU A 189 1.71 13.21 -2.35
C LEU A 189 2.40 14.57 -2.38
N LYS A 190 3.73 14.64 -2.44
CA LYS A 190 4.46 15.92 -2.47
C LYS A 190 4.29 16.63 -3.82
N LYS A 191 4.05 17.95 -3.80
CA LYS A 191 3.88 18.72 -5.03
C LYS A 191 5.24 19.01 -5.68
N PRO A 192 5.35 19.08 -7.03
CA PRO A 192 6.60 19.42 -7.70
C PRO A 192 7.18 20.77 -7.25
N GLU A 193 6.32 21.75 -6.98
CA GLU A 193 6.68 23.09 -6.51
C GLU A 193 7.46 23.05 -5.19
N GLU A 194 7.05 22.19 -4.26
CA GLU A 194 7.68 22.00 -2.95
C GLU A 194 9.02 21.27 -3.03
N VAL A 195 9.29 20.59 -4.16
CA VAL A 195 10.56 19.90 -4.41
C VAL A 195 11.57 20.85 -5.06
N ILE A 196 11.10 21.77 -5.90
CA ILE A 196 11.95 22.75 -6.59
C ILE A 196 12.37 23.87 -5.64
N ALA A 197 11.49 24.31 -4.73
CA ALA A 197 11.80 25.35 -3.75
C ALA A 197 12.80 24.93 -2.65
N GLN A 198 13.14 23.64 -2.56
CA GLN A 198 14.11 23.10 -1.60
C GLN A 198 15.51 22.86 -2.20
N LYS A 199 15.70 23.11 -3.50
CA LYS A 199 17.00 23.12 -4.17
C LYS A 199 17.49 24.55 -4.31
#